data_AF-A0A1F5UXN2-F1
#
_entry.id   AF-A0A1F5UXN2-F1
#
_cell.length_a   1.000
_cell.length_b   1.000
_cell.length_c   1.000
_cell.angle_alpha   90.00
_cell.angle_beta   90.00
_cell.angle_gamma   90.00
#
_symmetry.space_group_name_H-M   'P 1'
#
loop_
_entity.id
_entity.type
_entity.pdbx_description
1 polymer ?
#
loop_
_entity_poly.entity_id
_entity_poly.type
_entity_poly.pdbx_seq_one_letter_code
_entity_poly.pdbx_strand_id
1 'polypeptide(L)'
;MHTLLILFQAEEAPESRLSELFDQVLTFLYTLAHWAGQLIAKLIEYIIGSQMPVDLIDPLGFLVLLTLFLIVVEVAKKIAWLVVIVGWVLILVRIVMEVLGK
;
A
#
# COMPACT_ATOMS: atom_id res chain seq x y z
N MET A 1 -32.65 -8.66 33.33
CA MET A 1 -32.47 -9.08 31.92
C MET A 1 -31.76 -8.04 31.05
N HIS A 2 -31.50 -6.81 31.54
CA HIS A 2 -30.64 -5.84 30.84
C HIS A 2 -29.15 -5.96 31.16
N THR A 3 -28.78 -6.42 32.36
CA THR A 3 -27.37 -6.55 32.78
C THR A 3 -26.58 -7.62 32.03
N LEU A 4 -27.25 -8.66 31.51
CA LEU A 4 -26.61 -9.71 30.69
C LEU A 4 -26.32 -9.27 29.25
N LEU A 5 -27.09 -8.32 28.70
CA LEU A 5 -26.81 -7.75 27.36
C LEU A 5 -25.58 -6.84 27.36
N ILE A 6 -25.32 -6.15 28.47
CA ILE A 6 -24.14 -5.28 28.62
C ILE A 6 -22.85 -6.12 28.81
N LEU A 7 -22.94 -7.26 29.49
CA LEU A 7 -21.82 -8.20 29.63
C LEU A 7 -21.51 -8.96 28.34
N PHE A 8 -22.53 -9.27 27.53
CA PHE A 8 -22.32 -9.84 26.19
C PHE A 8 -21.68 -8.83 25.22
N GLN A 9 -22.03 -7.54 25.34
CA GLN A 9 -21.45 -6.47 24.54
C GLN A 9 -19.99 -6.13 24.91
N ALA A 10 -19.51 -6.59 26.07
CA ALA A 10 -18.13 -6.38 26.53
C ALA A 10 -17.13 -7.43 25.99
N GLU A 11 -17.60 -8.45 25.26
CA GLU A 11 -16.78 -9.51 24.66
C GLU A 11 -16.51 -9.28 23.16
N GLU A 12 -16.79 -8.08 22.64
CA GLU A 12 -16.33 -7.62 21.32
C GLU A 12 -14.87 -7.15 21.44
N ALA A 13 -13.95 -8.12 21.49
CA ALA A 13 -12.51 -7.91 21.60
C ALA A 13 -11.95 -7.05 20.44
N PRO A 14 -10.83 -6.31 20.64
CA PRO A 14 -10.20 -5.46 19.62
C PRO A 14 -9.75 -6.17 18.33
N GLU A 15 -9.80 -7.51 18.29
CA GLU A 15 -9.43 -8.33 17.13
C GLU A 15 -10.42 -8.19 15.96
N SER A 16 -11.72 -7.99 16.22
CA SER A 16 -12.75 -7.86 15.18
C SER A 16 -12.56 -6.61 14.33
N ARG A 17 -12.30 -5.46 14.97
CA ARG A 17 -12.09 -4.18 14.27
C ARG A 17 -10.85 -4.19 13.37
N LEU A 18 -9.78 -4.86 13.79
CA LEU A 18 -8.59 -5.00 12.94
C LEU A 18 -8.91 -5.89 11.73
N SER A 19 -9.58 -7.03 11.93
CA SER A 19 -10.03 -7.89 10.83
C SER A 19 -10.91 -7.14 9.84
N GLU A 20 -11.88 -6.35 10.31
CA GLU A 20 -12.75 -5.53 9.47
C GLU A 20 -11.97 -4.50 8.66
N LEU A 21 -11.00 -3.81 9.27
CA LEU A 21 -10.14 -2.86 8.57
C LEU A 21 -9.26 -3.56 7.53
N PHE A 22 -8.69 -4.72 7.87
CA PHE A 22 -7.91 -5.52 6.92
C PHE A 22 -8.77 -6.00 5.75
N ASP A 23 -9.96 -6.53 6.02
CA ASP A 23 -10.90 -7.00 5.00
C ASP A 23 -11.35 -5.85 4.10
N GLN A 24 -11.60 -4.66 4.67
CA GLN A 24 -11.97 -3.47 3.92
C GLN A 24 -10.82 -3.02 2.99
N VAL A 25 -9.58 -3.02 3.48
CA VAL A 25 -8.40 -2.70 2.67
C VAL A 25 -8.19 -3.74 1.58
N LEU A 26 -8.33 -5.03 1.89
CA LEU A 26 -8.13 -6.11 0.93
C LEU A 26 -9.20 -6.08 -0.17
N THR A 27 -10.46 -5.80 0.20
CA THR A 27 -11.56 -5.60 -0.75
C THR A 27 -11.32 -4.40 -1.65
N PHE A 28 -10.80 -3.30 -1.10
CA PHE A 28 -10.41 -2.14 -1.87
C PHE A 28 -9.29 -2.46 -2.86
N LEU A 29 -8.24 -3.16 -2.43
CA LEU A 29 -7.14 -3.59 -3.29
C LEU A 29 -7.60 -4.56 -4.39
N TYR A 30 -8.48 -5.51 -4.06
CA TYR A 30 -9.09 -6.41 -5.05
C TYR A 30 -9.86 -5.64 -6.10
N THR A 31 -10.66 -4.65 -5.68
CA THR A 31 -11.44 -3.81 -6.59
C THR A 31 -10.54 -3.02 -7.54
N LEU A 32 -9.46 -2.42 -7.02
CA LEU A 32 -8.47 -1.72 -7.84
C LEU A 32 -7.74 -2.65 -8.81
N ALA A 33 -7.32 -3.81 -8.33
CA ALA A 33 -6.64 -4.82 -9.13
C ALA A 33 -7.55 -5.29 -10.27
N HIS A 34 -8.79 -5.68 -9.98
CA HIS A 34 -9.76 -6.12 -10.98
C HIS A 34 -10.00 -5.04 -12.03
N TRP A 35 -10.20 -3.78 -11.61
CA TRP A 35 -10.41 -2.66 -12.52
C TRP A 35 -9.20 -2.38 -13.41
N ALA A 36 -7.99 -2.39 -12.83
CA ALA A 36 -6.75 -2.25 -13.57
C ALA A 36 -6.54 -3.40 -14.56
N GLY A 37 -6.86 -4.63 -14.14
CA GLY A 37 -6.80 -5.83 -14.98
C GLY A 37 -7.74 -5.73 -16.17
N GLN A 38 -8.99 -5.30 -15.97
CA GLN A 38 -9.94 -5.09 -17.06
C GLN A 38 -9.45 -4.01 -18.04
N LEU A 39 -8.88 -2.92 -17.54
CA LEU A 39 -8.37 -1.84 -18.38
C LEU A 39 -7.24 -2.32 -19.28
N ILE A 40 -6.27 -3.05 -18.72
CA ILE A 40 -5.16 -3.62 -19.49
C ILE A 40 -5.64 -4.73 -20.42
N ALA A 41 -6.54 -5.61 -19.98
CA ALA A 41 -7.13 -6.64 -20.84
C ALA A 41 -7.79 -6.02 -22.07
N LYS A 42 -8.62 -4.98 -21.90
CA LYS A 42 -9.24 -4.25 -23.02
C LYS A 42 -8.23 -3.61 -23.97
N LEU A 43 -7.14 -3.07 -23.44
CA LEU A 43 -6.03 -2.53 -24.24
C LEU A 43 -5.35 -3.63 -25.06
N ILE A 44 -5.11 -4.79 -24.45
CA ILE A 44 -4.50 -5.94 -25.13
C ILE A 44 -5.44 -6.51 -26.19
N GLU A 45 -6.72 -6.69 -25.87
CA GLU A 45 -7.75 -7.15 -26.81
C GLU A 45 -7.89 -6.19 -28.00
N TYR A 46 -7.78 -4.88 -27.77
CA TYR A 46 -7.79 -3.87 -28.83
C TYR A 46 -6.59 -4.00 -29.77
N ILE A 47 -5.42 -4.35 -29.24
CA ILE A 47 -4.19 -4.51 -30.02
C ILE A 47 -4.14 -5.85 -30.76
N ILE A 48 -4.50 -6.95 -30.10
CA ILE A 48 -4.40 -8.32 -30.62
C ILE A 48 -5.64 -8.70 -31.45
N GLY A 49 -6.78 -8.06 -31.19
CA GLY A 49 -8.05 -8.36 -31.86
C GLY A 49 -8.73 -9.66 -31.40
N SER A 50 -8.22 -10.29 -30.34
CA SER A 50 -8.77 -11.53 -29.76
C SER A 50 -9.18 -11.31 -28.31
N GLN A 51 -10.29 -11.93 -27.90
CA GLN A 51 -10.77 -11.88 -26.51
C GLN A 51 -9.81 -12.59 -25.56
N MET A 52 -9.57 -11.98 -24.40
CA MET A 52 -8.72 -12.52 -23.36
C MET A 52 -9.54 -13.41 -22.41
N PRO A 53 -9.01 -14.53 -21.92
CA PRO A 53 -9.72 -15.34 -20.93
C PRO A 53 -9.96 -14.55 -19.64
N VAL A 54 -11.18 -14.62 -19.11
CA VAL A 54 -11.60 -13.86 -17.92
C VAL A 54 -10.73 -14.21 -16.70
N ASP A 55 -10.29 -15.46 -16.59
CA ASP A 55 -9.45 -15.96 -15.50
C ASP A 55 -8.06 -15.28 -15.46
N LEU A 56 -7.62 -14.64 -16.55
CA LEU A 56 -6.34 -13.92 -16.61
C LEU A 56 -6.46 -12.45 -16.20
N ILE A 57 -7.68 -11.90 -16.16
CA ILE A 57 -7.91 -10.48 -15.85
C ILE A 57 -7.46 -10.16 -14.43
N ASP A 58 -7.81 -11.01 -13.46
CA ASP A 58 -7.47 -10.81 -12.04
C ASP A 58 -5.95 -10.88 -11.79
N PRO A 59 -5.23 -11.94 -12.18
CA PRO A 59 -3.77 -11.98 -12.04
C PRO A 59 -3.05 -10.83 -12.74
N LEU A 60 -3.51 -10.43 -13.92
CA LEU A 60 -2.94 -9.30 -14.66
C LEU A 60 -3.15 -7.98 -13.91
N GLY A 61 -4.34 -7.79 -13.35
CA GLY A 61 -4.68 -6.66 -12.50
C GLY A 61 -3.78 -6.53 -11.28
N PHE A 62 -3.51 -7.63 -10.58
CA PHE A 62 -2.57 -7.65 -9.46
C PHE A 62 -1.13 -7.33 -9.88
N LEU A 63 -0.67 -7.83 -11.05
CA LEU A 63 0.66 -7.48 -11.57
C LEU A 63 0.78 -5.98 -11.85
N VAL A 64 -0.25 -5.37 -12.43
CA VAL A 64 -0.28 -3.93 -12.71
C VAL A 64 -0.28 -3.13 -11.43
N LEU A 65 -1.11 -3.50 -10.46
CA LEU A 65 -1.18 -2.86 -9.16
C LEU A 65 0.16 -2.94 -8.41
N LEU A 66 0.79 -4.11 -8.41
CA LEU A 66 2.09 -4.32 -7.79
C LEU A 66 3.19 -3.50 -8.49
N THR A 67 3.17 -3.44 -9.82
CA THR A 67 4.12 -2.62 -10.59
C THR A 67 3.96 -1.13 -10.25
N LEU A 68 2.73 -0.63 -10.16
CA LEU A 68 2.46 0.74 -9.76
C LEU A 68 2.95 1.02 -8.33
N PHE A 69 2.74 0.08 -7.41
CA PHE A 69 3.24 0.20 -6.04
C PHE A 69 4.77 0.25 -5.99
N LEU A 70 5.46 -0.60 -6.75
CA LEU A 70 6.93 -0.58 -6.83
C LEU A 70 7.45 0.76 -7.35
N ILE A 71 6.82 1.35 -8.37
CA ILE A 71 7.20 2.67 -8.88
C ILE A 71 7.14 3.74 -7.77
N VAL A 72 6.06 3.73 -6.97
CA VAL A 72 5.90 4.67 -5.85
C VAL A 72 7.00 4.43 -4.79
N VAL A 73 7.26 3.18 -4.44
CA VAL A 73 8.30 2.80 -3.47
C VAL A 73 9.69 3.23 -3.94
N GLU A 74 10.01 3.08 -5.23
CA GLU A 74 11.29 3.52 -5.78
C GLU A 74 11.50 5.04 -5.65
N VAL A 75 10.45 5.82 -5.94
CA VAL A 75 10.48 7.28 -5.77
C VAL A 75 10.63 7.64 -4.28
N ALA A 76 9.85 7.00 -3.41
CA ALA A 76 9.95 7.19 -1.97
C ALA A 76 11.36 6.87 -1.45
N LYS A 77 11.99 5.80 -1.93
CA LYS A 77 13.37 5.42 -1.60
C LYS A 77 14.37 6.52 -1.97
N LYS A 78 14.23 7.13 -3.16
CA LYS A 78 15.11 8.24 -3.58
C LYS A 78 14.97 9.45 -2.65
N ILE A 79 13.75 9.82 -2.29
CA ILE A 79 13.48 10.95 -1.39
C ILE A 79 14.01 10.66 0.02
N ALA A 80 13.72 9.47 0.55
CA ALA A 80 14.21 9.05 1.86
C ALA A 80 15.73 9.11 1.93
N TRP A 81 16.43 8.65 0.89
CA TRP A 81 17.88 8.71 0.81
C TRP A 81 18.41 10.15 0.83
N LEU A 82 17.78 11.07 0.08
CA LEU A 82 18.14 12.48 0.09
C LEU A 82 18.03 13.07 1.51
N VAL A 83 16.89 12.84 2.17
CA VAL A 83 16.65 13.34 3.54
C VAL A 83 17.67 12.79 4.52
N VAL A 84 18.02 11.50 4.41
CA VAL A 84 19.03 10.87 5.25
C VAL A 84 20.41 11.50 5.05
N ILE A 85 20.85 11.68 3.80
CA ILE A 85 22.13 12.37 3.51
C ILE A 85 22.13 13.77 4.11
N VAL A 86 21.07 14.54 3.89
CA VAL A 86 20.97 15.91 4.40
C VAL A 86 21.03 15.93 5.92
N GLY A 87 20.28 15.03 6.57
CA GLY A 87 20.32 14.88 8.04
C GLY A 87 21.72 14.57 8.54
N TRP A 88 22.43 13.63 7.91
CA TRP A 88 23.81 13.30 8.27
C TRP A 88 24.76 14.49 8.11
N VAL A 89 24.68 15.22 7.00
CA VAL A 89 25.51 16.41 6.76
C VAL A 89 25.26 17.47 7.82
N LEU A 90 24.00 17.75 8.16
CA LEU A 90 23.64 18.73 9.19
C LEU A 90 24.18 18.33 10.57
N ILE A 91 24.07 17.05 10.93
CA ILE A 91 24.63 16.53 12.19
C ILE A 91 26.15 16.64 12.21
N LEU A 92 26.83 16.28 11.11
CA LEU A 92 28.28 16.42 11.01
C LEU A 92 28.73 17.88 11.14
N VAL A 93 28.07 18.80 10.44
CA VAL A 93 28.34 20.24 10.55
C VAL A 93 28.17 20.70 11.99
N ARG A 94 27.09 20.28 12.66
CA ARG A 94 26.86 20.59 14.07
C ARG A 94 27.99 20.09 14.97
N ILE A 95 28.40 18.82 14.83
CA ILE A 95 29.49 18.24 15.61
C ILE A 95 30.79 19.01 15.37
N VAL A 96 31.10 19.35 14.12
CA VAL A 96 32.31 20.13 13.80
C VAL A 96 32.25 21.51 14.44
N MET A 97 31.12 22.21 14.38
CA MET A 97 30.98 23.51 15.03
C MET A 97 31.15 23.43 16.55
N GLU A 98 30.55 22.43 17.20
CA GLU A 98 30.67 22.21 18.65
C GLU A 98 32.11 21.88 19.06
N VAL A 99 32.83 21.07 18.27
CA VAL A 99 34.21 20.66 18.58
C VAL A 99 35.24 21.74 18.25
N LEU A 100 35.12 22.41 17.09
CA LEU A 100 36.06 23.44 16.66
C LEU A 100 35.85 24.77 17.39
N GLY A 101 34.62 25.01 17.87
CA GLY A 101 34.23 26.21 18.59
C GLY A 101 34.67 26.28 20.06
N LYS A 102 35.03 25.14 20.69
CA LYS A 102 34.93 24.89 22.15
C LYS A 102 33.49 24.86 22.65
#